data_AF-A0A1G8W5J9-F1
#
_entry.id   AF-A0A1G8W5J9-F1
#
_cell.length_a   1.000
_cell.length_b   1.000
_cell.length_c   1.000
_cell.angle_alpha   90.00
_cell.angle_beta   90.00
_cell.angle_gamma   90.00
#
_symmetry.space_group_name_H-M   'P 1'
#
loop_
_entity.id
_entity.type
_entity.pdbx_description
1 polymer ?
#
loop_
_entity_poly.entity_id
_entity_poly.type
_entity_poly.pdbx_seq_one_letter_code
_entity_poly.pdbx_strand_id
1 'polypeptide(L)'
;MNETIQAFLPLLGVLLGGFISYFAQTHQQKKDEIRKDKRNKLLAYNTILKLDGSNTPLIHPTHYGMAVDFDYTVYKGKIREVLYDNLHLFDYEIANNIMEIDEVALRAEIMGPEHEDTEEIYDLYKKVIEAIYTDYKNQKMK
;
A
#
# COMPACT_ATOMS: atom_id res chain seq x y z
N MET A 1 43.54 12.58 -46.54
CA MET A 1 42.70 11.47 -46.02
C MET A 1 42.67 11.39 -44.49
N ASN A 2 43.26 12.35 -43.74
CA ASN A 2 43.30 12.35 -42.27
C ASN A 2 42.27 13.26 -41.59
N GLU A 3 41.81 14.32 -42.25
CA GLU A 3 40.95 15.34 -41.60
C GLU A 3 39.51 14.87 -41.35
N THR A 4 38.95 14.04 -42.24
CA THR A 4 37.62 13.45 -42.06
C THR A 4 37.57 12.41 -40.94
N ILE A 5 38.66 11.67 -40.73
CA ILE A 5 38.77 10.67 -39.65
C ILE A 5 38.96 11.36 -38.29
N GLN A 6 39.71 12.47 -38.25
CA GLN A 6 39.90 13.26 -37.02
C GLN A 6 38.63 13.96 -36.53
N ALA A 7 37.73 14.39 -37.43
CA ALA A 7 36.44 14.97 -37.04
C ALA A 7 35.40 13.92 -36.59
N PHE A 8 35.53 12.68 -37.07
CA PHE A 8 34.58 11.60 -36.77
C PHE A 8 34.78 10.98 -35.37
N LEU A 9 36.02 10.97 -34.88
CA LEU A 9 36.38 10.42 -33.57
C LEU A 9 35.73 11.16 -32.38
N PRO A 10 35.75 12.51 -32.29
CA PRO A 10 35.02 13.26 -31.27
C PRO A 10 33.52 13.05 -31.33
N LEU A 11 32.95 12.96 -32.54
CA LEU A 11 31.52 12.73 -32.78
C LEU A 11 31.07 11.35 -32.27
N LEU A 12 31.86 10.31 -32.51
CA LEU A 12 31.65 8.98 -31.93
C LEU A 12 31.71 9.01 -30.40
N GLY A 13 32.67 9.75 -29.84
CA GLY A 13 32.78 9.93 -28.38
C GLY A 13 31.55 10.60 -27.76
N VAL A 14 31.02 11.64 -28.40
CA VAL A 14 29.79 12.33 -27.95
C VAL A 14 28.57 11.41 -28.05
N LEU A 15 28.42 10.63 -29.14
CA LEU A 15 27.32 9.69 -29.31
C LEU A 15 27.36 8.58 -28.25
N LEU A 16 28.53 7.96 -28.04
CA LEU A 16 28.71 6.92 -27.01
C LEU A 16 28.51 7.47 -25.60
N GLY A 17 29.05 8.65 -25.31
CA GLY A 17 28.86 9.34 -24.02
C GLY A 17 27.40 9.70 -23.75
N GLY A 18 26.66 10.15 -24.77
CA GLY A 18 25.23 10.42 -24.70
C GLY A 18 24.41 9.16 -24.41
N PHE A 19 24.75 8.05 -25.06
CA PHE A 19 24.07 6.77 -24.87
C PHE A 19 24.29 6.22 -23.45
N ILE A 20 25.54 6.23 -22.96
CA ILE A 20 25.86 5.81 -21.58
C ILE A 20 25.16 6.71 -20.56
N SER A 21 25.17 8.03 -20.78
CA SER A 21 24.51 8.99 -19.90
C SER A 21 23.00 8.76 -19.82
N TYR A 22 22.35 8.47 -20.96
CA TYR A 22 20.93 8.14 -21.01
C TYR A 22 20.59 6.88 -20.20
N PHE A 23 21.38 5.81 -20.35
CA PHE A 23 21.19 4.59 -19.55
C PHE A 23 21.42 4.83 -18.04
N ALA A 24 22.45 5.60 -17.69
CA ALA A 24 22.72 5.95 -16.30
C ALA A 24 21.58 6.77 -15.68
N GLN A 25 21.09 7.80 -16.40
CA GLN A 25 20.00 8.66 -15.94
C GLN A 25 18.67 7.90 -15.79
N THR A 26 18.30 7.09 -16.78
CA THR A 26 17.07 6.28 -16.71
C THR A 26 17.12 5.26 -15.58
N HIS A 27 18.29 4.65 -15.33
CA HIS A 27 18.46 3.73 -14.21
C HIS A 27 18.41 4.44 -12.84
N GLN A 28 18.97 5.66 -12.76
CA GLN A 28 18.91 6.50 -11.55
C GLN A 28 17.47 6.93 -11.26
N GLN A 29 16.73 7.39 -12.27
CA GLN A 29 15.32 7.77 -12.15
C GLN A 29 14.47 6.63 -11.61
N LYS A 30 14.61 5.41 -12.17
CA LYS A 30 13.91 4.23 -11.66
C LYS A 30 14.25 3.93 -10.20
N LYS A 31 15.51 4.06 -9.81
CA LYS A 31 15.93 3.87 -8.40
C LYS A 31 15.31 4.90 -7.47
N ASP A 32 15.22 6.15 -7.90
CA ASP A 32 14.65 7.22 -7.10
C ASP A 32 13.13 7.10 -7.00
N GLU A 33 12.45 6.65 -8.06
CA GLU A 33 11.03 6.27 -8.03
C GLU A 33 10.76 5.14 -7.04
N ILE A 34 11.53 4.04 -7.12
CA ILE A 34 11.39 2.91 -6.17
C ILE A 34 11.60 3.36 -4.72
N ARG A 35 12.58 4.24 -4.47
CA ARG A 35 12.82 4.80 -3.14
C ARG A 35 11.65 5.68 -2.67
N LYS A 36 11.10 6.48 -3.57
CA LYS A 36 9.94 7.34 -3.30
C LYS A 36 8.72 6.49 -2.96
N ASP A 37 8.43 5.45 -3.74
CA ASP A 37 7.31 4.54 -3.50
C ASP A 37 7.47 3.79 -2.19
N LYS A 38 8.67 3.27 -1.89
CA LYS A 38 8.96 2.65 -0.59
C LYS A 38 8.70 3.63 0.57
N ARG A 39 9.16 4.88 0.43
CA ARG A 39 8.94 5.92 1.45
C ARG A 39 7.44 6.22 1.61
N ASN A 40 6.71 6.36 0.51
CA ASN A 40 5.27 6.63 0.54
C ASN A 40 4.50 5.48 1.19
N LYS A 41 4.82 4.22 0.83
CA LYS A 41 4.25 3.01 1.44
C LYS A 41 4.47 2.99 2.96
N LEU A 42 5.68 3.30 3.44
CA LEU A 42 5.97 3.40 4.88
C LEU A 42 5.21 4.54 5.58
N LEU A 43 5.03 5.68 4.93
CA LEU A 43 4.24 6.80 5.47
C LEU A 43 2.75 6.44 5.56
N ALA A 44 2.21 5.76 4.55
CA ALA A 44 0.85 5.25 4.54
C ALA A 44 0.64 4.26 5.70
N TYR A 45 1.51 3.25 5.81
CA TYR A 45 1.47 2.27 6.89
C TYR A 45 1.52 2.91 8.27
N ASN A 46 2.43 3.85 8.50
CA ASN A 46 2.51 4.53 9.79
C ASN A 46 1.23 5.32 10.11
N THR A 47 0.63 5.97 9.10
CA THR A 47 -0.64 6.69 9.27
C THR A 47 -1.77 5.73 9.64
N ILE A 48 -1.88 4.60 8.95
CA ILE A 48 -2.93 3.59 9.17
C ILE A 48 -2.77 2.95 10.55
N LEU A 49 -1.57 2.50 10.91
CA LEU A 49 -1.30 1.89 12.22
C LEU A 49 -1.56 2.86 13.37
N LYS A 50 -1.26 4.15 13.19
CA LYS A 50 -1.59 5.18 14.18
C LYS A 50 -3.10 5.37 14.31
N LEU A 51 -3.82 5.43 13.19
CA LEU A 51 -5.27 5.56 13.18
C LEU A 51 -5.92 4.38 13.88
N ASP A 52 -5.55 3.15 13.50
CA ASP A 52 -6.03 1.93 14.13
C ASP A 52 -5.75 1.92 15.63
N GLY A 53 -4.53 2.23 16.07
CA GLY A 53 -4.20 2.28 17.50
C GLY A 53 -4.98 3.33 18.31
N SER A 54 -5.56 4.35 17.67
CA SER A 54 -6.34 5.42 18.33
C SER A 54 -7.86 5.30 18.15
N ASN A 55 -8.30 4.59 17.11
CA ASN A 55 -9.69 4.50 16.66
C ASN A 55 -9.93 3.15 16.00
N THR A 56 -9.51 2.04 16.63
CA THR A 56 -9.74 0.73 16.04
C THR A 56 -11.25 0.47 15.91
N PRO A 57 -11.72 -0.06 14.76
CA PRO A 57 -13.11 -0.48 14.59
C PRO A 57 -13.34 -1.89 15.16
N LEU A 58 -12.27 -2.60 15.55
CA LEU A 58 -12.38 -3.94 16.12
C LEU A 58 -12.90 -3.86 17.56
N ILE A 59 -14.03 -4.50 17.83
CA ILE A 59 -14.59 -4.63 19.18
C ILE A 59 -14.30 -6.05 19.67
N HIS A 60 -13.38 -6.14 20.63
CA HIS A 60 -13.00 -7.42 21.22
C HIS A 60 -13.95 -7.81 22.38
N PRO A 61 -14.34 -9.08 22.48
CA PRO A 61 -15.18 -9.54 23.58
C PRO A 61 -14.43 -9.45 24.91
N THR A 62 -15.04 -8.83 25.91
CA THR A 62 -14.49 -8.68 27.27
C THR A 62 -14.84 -9.84 28.20
N HIS A 63 -15.76 -10.72 27.77
CA HIS A 63 -16.26 -11.86 28.54
C HIS A 63 -16.33 -13.11 27.67
N TYR A 64 -16.21 -14.27 28.33
CA TYR A 64 -16.29 -15.56 27.68
C TYR A 64 -17.68 -15.78 27.06
N GLY A 65 -17.72 -16.16 25.78
CA GLY A 65 -18.96 -16.41 25.03
C GLY A 65 -19.57 -15.21 24.32
N MET A 66 -18.95 -14.01 24.40
CA MET A 66 -19.32 -12.90 23.53
C MET A 66 -18.64 -13.03 22.17
N ALA A 67 -19.38 -12.77 21.12
CA ALA A 67 -18.85 -12.75 19.77
C ALA A 67 -18.03 -11.48 19.51
N VAL A 68 -17.21 -11.51 18.47
CA VAL A 68 -16.52 -10.31 17.97
C VAL A 68 -17.52 -9.37 17.31
N ASP A 69 -17.20 -8.08 17.31
CA ASP A 69 -18.03 -7.07 16.68
C ASP A 69 -17.17 -6.01 15.97
N PHE A 70 -17.78 -5.24 15.08
CA PHE A 70 -17.09 -4.29 14.21
C PHE A 70 -17.83 -2.94 14.14
N ASP A 71 -17.16 -1.87 14.56
CA ASP A 71 -17.69 -0.51 14.44
C ASP A 71 -17.51 0.03 13.02
N TYR A 72 -18.54 -0.22 12.20
CA TYR A 72 -18.57 0.25 10.81
C TYR A 72 -18.57 1.79 10.71
N THR A 73 -19.07 2.50 11.72
CA THR A 73 -19.09 3.98 11.72
C THR A 73 -17.67 4.52 11.85
N VAL A 74 -16.87 3.94 12.74
CA VAL A 74 -15.45 4.29 12.90
C VAL A 74 -14.66 3.93 11.64
N TYR A 75 -14.88 2.75 11.08
CA TYR A 75 -14.22 2.33 9.83
C TYR A 75 -14.53 3.30 8.69
N LYS A 76 -15.81 3.50 8.36
CA LYS A 76 -16.25 4.33 7.23
C LYS A 76 -15.88 5.80 7.40
N GLY A 77 -15.97 6.32 8.63
CA GLY A 77 -15.77 7.74 8.92
C GLY A 77 -14.30 8.19 9.05
N LYS A 78 -13.35 7.27 9.25
CA LYS A 78 -11.95 7.63 9.52
C LYS A 78 -10.92 6.79 8.78
N ILE A 79 -11.13 5.48 8.70
CA ILE A 79 -10.08 4.54 8.30
C ILE A 79 -10.17 4.22 6.82
N ARG A 80 -11.39 4.02 6.33
CA ARG A 80 -11.68 3.66 4.94
C ARG A 80 -11.07 4.65 3.95
N GLU A 81 -11.23 5.94 4.17
CA GLU A 81 -10.68 6.99 3.30
C GLU A 81 -9.16 6.85 3.14
N VAL A 82 -8.45 6.71 4.27
CA VAL A 82 -6.98 6.57 4.27
C VAL A 82 -6.53 5.27 3.59
N LEU A 83 -7.27 4.17 3.77
CA LEU A 83 -6.99 2.92 3.08
C LEU A 83 -7.13 3.09 1.55
N TYR A 84 -8.20 3.72 1.08
CA TYR A 84 -8.44 3.92 -0.35
C TYR A 84 -7.48 4.92 -1.00
N ASP A 85 -7.12 6.02 -0.32
CA ASP A 85 -6.14 6.99 -0.80
C ASP A 85 -4.77 6.35 -1.07
N ASN A 86 -4.45 5.29 -0.32
CA ASN A 86 -3.17 4.59 -0.38
C ASN A 86 -3.27 3.21 -1.04
N LEU A 87 -4.43 2.84 -1.61
CA LEU A 87 -4.69 1.51 -2.15
C LEU A 87 -3.66 1.07 -3.20
N HIS A 88 -3.21 2.02 -4.03
CA HIS A 88 -2.19 1.81 -5.06
C HIS A 88 -0.79 1.46 -4.52
N LEU A 89 -0.54 1.69 -3.23
CA LEU A 89 0.72 1.38 -2.56
C LEU A 89 0.71 -0.01 -1.92
N PHE A 90 -0.45 -0.66 -1.84
CA PHE A 90 -0.62 -1.94 -1.18
C PHE A 90 -0.41 -3.10 -2.15
N ASP A 91 0.04 -4.22 -1.57
CA ASP A 91 0.11 -5.46 -2.33
C ASP A 91 -1.30 -6.02 -2.49
N TYR A 92 -1.47 -6.90 -3.48
CA TYR A 92 -2.77 -7.42 -3.90
C TYR A 92 -3.63 -7.94 -2.73
N GLU A 93 -3.03 -8.70 -1.81
CA GLU A 93 -3.75 -9.29 -0.66
C GLU A 93 -4.37 -8.22 0.25
N ILE A 94 -3.62 -7.17 0.57
CA ILE A 94 -4.13 -6.07 1.40
C ILE A 94 -5.24 -5.34 0.66
N ALA A 95 -5.03 -5.01 -0.61
CA ALA A 95 -6.02 -4.30 -1.42
C ALA A 95 -7.32 -5.11 -1.59
N ASN A 96 -7.21 -6.42 -1.81
CA ASN A 96 -8.33 -7.32 -1.95
C ASN A 96 -9.16 -7.40 -0.66
N ASN A 97 -8.51 -7.58 0.49
CA ASN A 97 -9.22 -7.60 1.78
C ASN A 97 -9.94 -6.26 2.06
N ILE A 98 -9.36 -5.12 1.66
CA ILE A 98 -10.02 -3.81 1.79
C ILE A 98 -11.29 -3.74 0.93
N MET A 99 -11.23 -4.22 -0.31
CA MET A 99 -12.39 -4.24 -1.21
C MET A 99 -13.46 -5.22 -0.71
N GLU A 100 -13.07 -6.40 -0.22
CA GLU A 100 -13.99 -7.40 0.32
C GLU A 100 -14.76 -6.87 1.54
N ILE A 101 -14.15 -6.05 2.41
CA ILE A 101 -14.87 -5.40 3.52
C ILE A 101 -16.06 -4.58 3.00
N ASP A 102 -15.85 -3.80 1.94
CA ASP A 102 -16.92 -2.98 1.36
C ASP A 102 -17.97 -3.82 0.63
N GLU A 103 -17.56 -4.93 0.00
CA GLU A 103 -18.49 -5.87 -0.65
C GLU A 103 -19.40 -6.56 0.37
N VAL A 104 -18.84 -7.03 1.49
CA VAL A 104 -19.61 -7.63 2.59
C VAL A 104 -20.53 -6.60 3.22
N ALA A 105 -20.05 -5.38 3.46
CA ALA A 105 -20.87 -4.31 4.01
C ALA A 105 -22.04 -3.95 3.07
N LEU A 106 -21.80 -3.89 1.76
CA LEU A 106 -22.84 -3.64 0.77
C LEU A 106 -23.87 -4.78 0.74
N ARG A 107 -23.41 -6.04 0.83
CA ARG A 107 -24.29 -7.21 0.92
C ARG A 107 -25.20 -7.12 2.15
N ALA A 108 -24.63 -6.83 3.32
CA ALA A 108 -25.36 -6.64 4.58
C ALA A 108 -26.37 -5.47 4.50
N GLU A 109 -26.03 -4.38 3.82
CA GLU A 109 -26.96 -3.25 3.60
C GLU A 109 -28.17 -3.64 2.74
N ILE A 110 -27.96 -4.49 1.73
CA ILE A 110 -29.01 -4.92 0.79
C ILE A 110 -29.88 -6.04 1.37
N MET A 111 -29.25 -7.04 1.99
CA MET A 111 -29.91 -8.27 2.44
C MET A 111 -30.39 -8.22 3.90
N GLY A 112 -29.89 -7.24 4.66
CA GLY A 112 -30.01 -7.17 6.11
C GLY A 112 -28.75 -7.73 6.77
N PRO A 113 -28.22 -7.07 7.83
CA PRO A 113 -26.98 -7.50 8.45
C PRO A 113 -27.14 -8.81 9.21
N GLU A 114 -26.31 -9.80 8.87
CA GLU A 114 -26.20 -11.05 9.61
C GLU A 114 -24.96 -11.04 10.50
N HIS A 115 -24.95 -11.90 11.53
CA HIS A 115 -23.81 -12.00 12.43
C HIS A 115 -22.53 -12.40 11.68
N GLU A 116 -22.67 -13.29 10.70
CA GLU A 116 -21.57 -13.76 9.85
C GLU A 116 -20.92 -12.63 9.05
N ASP A 117 -21.69 -11.63 8.59
CA ASP A 117 -21.15 -10.47 7.87
C ASP A 117 -20.23 -9.63 8.78
N THR A 118 -20.62 -9.43 10.04
CA THR A 118 -19.81 -8.70 11.03
C THR A 118 -18.52 -9.44 11.34
N GLU A 119 -18.59 -10.76 11.56
CA GLU A 119 -17.40 -11.59 11.80
C GLU A 119 -16.45 -11.58 10.60
N GLU A 120 -17.00 -11.68 9.39
CA GLU A 120 -16.21 -11.62 8.15
C GLU A 120 -15.49 -10.27 8.00
N ILE A 121 -16.19 -9.15 8.18
CA ILE A 121 -15.59 -7.80 8.12
C ILE A 121 -14.50 -7.65 9.20
N TYR A 122 -14.78 -8.13 10.42
CA TYR A 122 -13.82 -8.10 11.52
C TYR A 122 -12.52 -8.83 11.13
N ASP A 123 -12.62 -10.04 10.59
CA ASP A 123 -11.48 -10.85 10.20
C ASP A 123 -10.72 -10.26 9.01
N LEU A 124 -11.43 -9.74 8.01
CA LEU A 124 -10.82 -9.07 6.86
C LEU A 124 -10.03 -7.84 7.30
N TYR A 125 -10.61 -6.97 8.14
CA TYR A 125 -9.93 -5.80 8.65
C TYR A 125 -8.70 -6.17 9.50
N LYS A 126 -8.83 -7.19 10.36
CA LYS A 126 -7.71 -7.70 11.14
C LYS A 126 -6.57 -8.18 10.23
N LYS A 127 -6.86 -8.93 9.16
CA LYS A 127 -5.86 -9.35 8.16
C LYS A 127 -5.18 -8.17 7.50
N VAL A 128 -5.92 -7.10 7.15
CA VAL A 128 -5.35 -5.86 6.60
C VAL A 128 -4.32 -5.26 7.56
N ILE A 129 -4.69 -5.08 8.83
CA ILE A 129 -3.79 -4.48 9.83
C ILE A 129 -2.58 -5.37 10.12
N GLU A 130 -2.77 -6.68 10.25
CA GLU A 130 -1.67 -7.63 10.48
C GLU A 130 -0.68 -7.67 9.31
N ALA A 131 -1.17 -7.63 8.06
CA ALA A 131 -0.34 -7.58 6.87
C ALA A 131 0.45 -6.26 6.78
N ILE A 132 -0.21 -5.12 7.01
CA ILE A 132 0.43 -3.79 7.08
C ILE A 132 1.53 -3.77 8.14
N TYR A 133 1.23 -4.26 9.35
CA TYR A 133 2.18 -4.28 10.46
C TYR A 133 3.39 -5.16 10.14
N THR A 134 3.16 -6.35 9.59
CA THR A 134 4.20 -7.30 9.22
C THR A 134 5.13 -6.72 8.15
N ASP A 135 4.58 -6.15 7.08
CA ASP A 135 5.38 -5.54 6.02
C ASP A 135 6.13 -4.30 6.53
N TYR A 136 5.49 -3.44 7.32
CA TYR A 136 6.13 -2.28 7.95
C TYR A 136 7.35 -2.68 8.79
N LYS A 137 7.21 -3.72 9.63
CA LYS A 137 8.32 -4.24 10.45
C LYS A 137 9.45 -4.78 9.58
N ASN A 138 9.12 -5.58 8.55
CA ASN A 138 10.09 -6.16 7.63
C ASN A 138 10.88 -5.08 6.85
N GLN A 139 10.25 -3.97 6.51
CA GLN A 139 10.91 -2.86 5.81
C GLN A 139 11.77 -1.97 6.71
N LYS A 140 11.48 -1.90 8.02
CA LYS A 140 12.28 -1.19 9.03
C LYS A 140 13.54 -1.95 9.47
N MET A 141 13.52 -3.28 9.39
CA MET A 141 14.65 -4.15 9.78
C MET A 141 15.66 -4.39 8.64
N LYS A 142 15.42 -3.87 7.43
CA LYS A 142 16.30 -3.93 6.25
C LYS A 142 16.98 -2.60 5.99
#